data_AF-A0A935YYR0-F1
#
_entry.id   AF-A0A935YYR0-F1
#
_cell.length_a   1.000
_cell.length_b   1.000
_cell.length_c   1.000
_cell.angle_alpha   90.00
_cell.angle_beta   90.00
_cell.angle_gamma   90.00
#
_symmetry.space_group_name_H-M   'P 1'
#
loop_
_entity.id
_entity.type
_entity.pdbx_description
1 polymer ?
#
loop_
_entity_poly.entity_id
_entity_poly.type
_entity_poly.pdbx_seq_one_letter_code
_entity_poly.pdbx_strand_id
1 'polypeptide(L)'
;MNPSHRASLSLAVALTLAACGGKTEDLSGTAAPGSSPSASSTPFPGAPPPPGAITPTDPPLPTSPFTARVATTDVSILYPLPERGTAGLLRASDGTGLGPLLPREAFSGPLGRGSLDFEHTSTYEALHLVGVRLDPCGHRAEGAACTSEVRAVFQGVAPDTKGATLAADGGVHVMYDVPAGELDEMLREILTAKRASGDTESRELGPHPILTAQGLEGAFGKTLRAIVLRHVGEKRIARVTTFDHNFALDGDGWTFTIHDRVNGKYVAGKIPGVEQSGQTVGGTPARALSLAETSAEALGGPSAKDPVAALVSSARREAPAATLQKAFDSALRVEDPSVHTAASTDCANCHLAEGAHRIGKELFGMNEPAGFLPGVSRRDERTSVTNLHAFGYLDRSVSITLRTAAESVDVARGMERTLVAK
;
A
#
# COMPACT_ATOMS: atom_id res chain seq x y z
N MET A 1 10.41 56.68 5.18
CA MET A 1 9.13 56.80 4.45
C MET A 1 9.45 56.76 2.97
N ASN A 2 9.20 55.62 2.32
CA ASN A 2 9.27 55.48 0.86
C ASN A 2 8.24 54.41 0.49
N PRO A 3 7.24 54.70 -0.37
CA PRO A 3 6.11 53.82 -0.55
C PRO A 3 6.41 52.71 -1.56
N SER A 4 5.89 51.54 -1.20
CA SER A 4 5.82 50.28 -1.92
C SER A 4 4.94 50.34 -3.17
N HIS A 5 5.47 49.88 -4.31
CA HIS A 5 4.67 49.40 -5.42
C HIS A 5 4.69 47.87 -5.43
N ARG A 6 3.61 47.24 -4.96
CA ARG A 6 3.28 45.84 -5.26
C ARG A 6 2.34 45.84 -6.46
N ALA A 7 2.79 45.29 -7.58
CA ALA A 7 1.95 45.02 -8.73
C ALA A 7 1.25 43.66 -8.51
N SER A 8 -0.08 43.69 -8.47
CA SER A 8 -0.91 42.48 -8.52
C SER A 8 -0.95 41.96 -9.96
N LEU A 9 -0.41 40.76 -10.18
CA LEU A 9 -0.58 40.04 -11.44
C LEU A 9 -1.84 39.17 -11.32
N SER A 10 -2.92 39.59 -11.96
CA SER A 10 -4.12 38.78 -12.13
C SER A 10 -3.93 37.86 -13.34
N LEU A 11 -3.80 36.55 -13.11
CA LEU A 11 -3.74 35.56 -14.18
C LEU A 11 -5.16 35.15 -14.57
N ALA A 12 -5.59 35.54 -15.77
CA ALA A 12 -6.83 35.09 -16.36
C ALA A 12 -6.60 33.75 -17.07
N VAL A 13 -7.27 32.69 -16.57
CA VAL A 13 -7.29 31.38 -17.23
C VAL A 13 -8.39 31.38 -18.29
N ALA A 14 -8.00 31.29 -19.55
CA ALA A 14 -8.92 31.11 -20.67
C ALA A 14 -9.27 29.62 -20.82
N LEU A 15 -10.56 29.29 -20.69
CA LEU A 15 -11.11 27.97 -20.94
C LEU A 15 -11.33 27.80 -22.46
N THR A 16 -10.56 26.92 -23.11
CA THR A 16 -10.83 26.46 -24.49
C THR A 16 -11.64 25.17 -24.47
N LEU A 17 -12.92 25.27 -24.84
CA LEU A 17 -13.75 24.11 -25.19
C LEU A 17 -13.27 23.54 -26.54
N ALA A 18 -12.84 22.29 -26.52
CA ALA A 18 -12.66 21.49 -27.73
C ALA A 18 -13.76 20.41 -27.79
N ALA A 19 -14.64 20.56 -28.77
CA ALA A 19 -15.64 19.58 -29.14
C ALA A 19 -15.00 18.46 -29.97
N CYS A 20 -15.29 17.21 -29.64
CA CYS A 20 -15.10 16.08 -30.56
C CYS A 20 -16.38 15.25 -30.60
N GLY A 21 -17.12 15.41 -31.70
CA GLY A 21 -18.08 14.43 -32.18
C GLY A 21 -17.37 13.34 -32.97
N GLY A 22 -17.94 12.13 -32.96
CA GLY A 22 -17.49 11.00 -33.76
C GLY A 22 -18.45 9.83 -33.62
N LYS A 23 -19.46 9.79 -34.49
CA LYS A 23 -20.29 8.61 -34.75
C LYS A 23 -19.45 7.55 -35.47
N THR A 24 -19.64 6.28 -35.12
CA THR A 24 -19.46 5.17 -36.06
C THR A 24 -20.59 4.17 -35.85
N GLU A 25 -21.38 4.00 -36.91
CA GLU A 25 -22.37 2.95 -37.10
C GLU A 25 -21.70 1.66 -37.59
N ASP A 26 -22.43 0.56 -37.37
CA ASP A 26 -22.51 -0.68 -38.13
C ASP A 26 -21.24 -1.43 -38.55
N LEU A 27 -21.10 -2.64 -37.99
CA LEU A 27 -20.81 -3.84 -38.78
C LEU A 27 -21.58 -5.05 -38.21
N SER A 28 -22.76 -5.27 -38.76
CA SER A 28 -23.39 -6.60 -38.87
C SER A 28 -22.64 -7.44 -39.91
N GLY A 29 -22.35 -8.71 -39.62
CA GLY A 29 -21.72 -9.59 -40.60
C GLY A 29 -21.52 -11.05 -40.15
N THR A 30 -22.58 -11.84 -40.35
CA THR A 30 -22.57 -13.23 -40.87
C THR A 30 -21.79 -14.35 -40.16
N ALA A 31 -22.58 -15.33 -39.70
CA ALA A 31 -22.17 -16.69 -39.37
C ALA A 31 -21.90 -17.54 -40.63
N ALA A 32 -20.96 -18.48 -40.55
CA ALA A 32 -21.00 -19.80 -41.19
C ALA A 32 -19.91 -20.74 -40.60
N PRO A 33 -20.09 -22.07 -40.69
CA PRO A 33 -19.49 -23.06 -39.79
C PRO A 33 -18.29 -23.80 -40.40
N GLY A 34 -17.47 -24.45 -39.56
CA GLY A 34 -16.48 -25.40 -40.08
C GLY A 34 -15.50 -25.98 -39.07
N SER A 35 -15.69 -27.28 -38.80
CA SER A 35 -14.63 -28.30 -38.77
C SER A 35 -13.70 -28.40 -37.55
N SER A 36 -14.02 -29.39 -36.71
CA SER A 36 -13.09 -30.06 -35.80
C SER A 36 -11.97 -30.79 -36.55
N PRO A 37 -10.73 -30.77 -36.04
CA PRO A 37 -9.80 -31.86 -36.21
C PRO A 37 -9.55 -32.59 -34.88
N SER A 38 -9.77 -33.90 -34.91
CA SER A 38 -9.19 -34.85 -33.95
C SER A 38 -7.66 -34.79 -34.03
N ALA A 39 -7.00 -34.50 -32.90
CA ALA A 39 -5.57 -34.68 -32.75
C ALA A 39 -5.31 -35.71 -31.65
N SER A 40 -4.94 -36.92 -32.08
CA SER A 40 -4.29 -37.93 -31.26
C SER A 40 -2.88 -37.42 -30.91
N SER A 41 -2.55 -37.25 -29.63
CA SER A 41 -1.19 -37.00 -29.18
C SER A 41 -0.72 -38.12 -28.25
N THR A 42 0.39 -38.73 -28.65
CA THR A 42 1.23 -39.62 -27.85
C THR A 42 1.97 -38.79 -26.77
N PRO A 43 2.35 -39.40 -25.64
CA PRO A 43 2.95 -38.66 -24.53
C PRO A 43 4.41 -38.30 -24.80
N PHE A 44 4.73 -37.01 -24.65
CA PHE A 44 6.10 -36.49 -24.56
C PHE A 44 6.74 -36.96 -23.24
N PRO A 45 7.97 -37.49 -23.25
CA PRO A 45 8.77 -37.68 -22.04
C PRO A 45 9.40 -36.33 -21.66
N GLY A 46 9.05 -35.79 -20.49
CA GLY A 46 9.74 -34.61 -19.93
C GLY A 46 8.88 -33.47 -19.37
N ALA A 47 7.61 -33.70 -19.02
CA ALA A 47 6.86 -32.69 -18.28
C ALA A 47 7.44 -32.52 -16.85
N PRO A 48 7.67 -31.28 -16.36
CA PRO A 48 7.96 -31.05 -14.95
C PRO A 48 6.81 -31.57 -14.08
N PRO A 49 7.09 -32.11 -12.88
CA PRO A 49 6.03 -32.59 -12.00
C PRO A 49 5.07 -31.44 -11.62
N PRO A 50 3.79 -31.74 -11.41
CA PRO A 50 2.82 -30.75 -10.96
C PRO A 50 3.25 -30.17 -9.59
N PRO A 51 3.06 -28.86 -9.36
CA PRO A 51 3.33 -28.27 -8.05
C PRO A 51 2.31 -28.82 -7.05
N GLY A 52 2.77 -29.50 -6.00
CA GLY A 52 1.91 -29.86 -4.85
C GLY A 52 2.07 -31.25 -4.22
N ALA A 53 3.06 -32.07 -4.59
CA ALA A 53 3.39 -33.25 -3.79
C ALA A 53 4.46 -32.90 -2.75
N ILE A 54 4.03 -32.64 -1.52
CA ILE A 54 4.91 -32.63 -0.35
C ILE A 54 5.61 -33.99 -0.32
N THR A 55 6.94 -34.00 -0.42
CA THR A 55 7.69 -35.25 -0.34
C THR A 55 7.67 -35.73 1.13
N PRO A 56 7.44 -37.03 1.42
CA PRO A 56 7.28 -37.55 2.79
C PRO A 56 8.51 -37.45 3.71
N THR A 57 9.53 -36.69 3.32
CA THR A 57 10.80 -36.56 4.06
C THR A 57 10.82 -35.34 4.98
N ASP A 58 9.80 -34.49 4.96
CA ASP A 58 9.69 -33.42 5.95
C ASP A 58 9.40 -34.01 7.32
N PRO A 59 10.18 -33.64 8.37
CA PRO A 59 9.92 -34.12 9.72
C PRO A 59 8.48 -33.77 10.12
N PRO A 60 7.74 -34.71 10.76
CA PRO A 60 6.36 -34.47 11.13
C PRO A 60 6.25 -33.20 11.96
N LEU A 61 5.30 -32.34 11.57
CA LEU A 61 5.02 -31.09 12.28
C LEU A 61 4.79 -31.40 13.77
N PRO A 62 5.37 -30.62 14.70
CA PRO A 62 5.23 -30.87 16.13
C PRO A 62 3.75 -30.89 16.53
N THR A 63 3.31 -31.96 17.20
CA THR A 63 1.91 -32.27 17.52
C THR A 63 1.37 -31.62 18.80
N SER A 64 2.17 -30.79 19.48
CA SER A 64 1.68 -30.01 20.62
C SER A 64 0.60 -29.02 20.18
N PRO A 65 -0.46 -28.80 20.98
CA PRO A 65 -1.53 -27.88 20.61
C PRO A 65 -0.97 -26.50 20.32
N PHE A 66 -1.18 -26.04 19.09
CA PHE A 66 -0.72 -24.76 18.59
C PHE A 66 -1.52 -23.64 19.25
N THR A 67 -1.01 -23.12 20.36
CA THR A 67 -1.52 -21.91 21.02
C THR A 67 -0.79 -20.70 20.44
N ALA A 68 -0.87 -20.49 19.13
CA ALA A 68 -0.16 -19.37 18.52
C ALA A 68 -0.90 -18.07 18.82
N ARG A 69 -0.29 -17.27 19.69
CA ARG A 69 -0.54 -15.84 19.68
C ARG A 69 -0.03 -15.28 18.35
N VAL A 70 -0.93 -14.67 17.60
CA VAL A 70 -0.59 -14.00 16.35
C VAL A 70 -0.11 -12.58 16.69
N ALA A 71 1.15 -12.27 16.39
CA ALA A 71 1.69 -10.93 16.55
C ALA A 71 1.32 -10.05 15.34
N THR A 72 1.34 -8.72 15.52
CA THR A 72 1.11 -7.78 14.42
C THR A 72 2.14 -7.95 13.29
N THR A 73 3.39 -8.28 13.62
CA THR A 73 4.43 -8.57 12.63
C THR A 73 4.20 -9.86 11.85
N ASP A 74 3.33 -10.76 12.31
CA ASP A 74 3.02 -12.02 11.62
C ASP A 74 1.98 -11.81 10.51
N VAL A 75 1.16 -10.76 10.66
CA VAL A 75 0.09 -10.39 9.71
C VAL A 75 0.39 -9.11 8.94
N SER A 76 1.37 -8.32 9.36
CA SER A 76 1.85 -7.10 8.70
C SER A 76 3.37 -7.11 8.68
N ILE A 77 3.92 -7.65 7.60
CA ILE A 77 5.33 -7.95 7.44
C ILE A 77 5.96 -6.81 6.64
N LEU A 78 6.80 -6.01 7.27
CA LEU A 78 7.70 -5.09 6.58
C LEU A 78 9.05 -5.78 6.35
N TYR A 79 9.48 -5.85 5.10
CA TYR A 79 10.79 -6.40 4.73
C TYR A 79 11.87 -5.37 5.03
N PRO A 80 12.96 -5.70 5.74
CA PRO A 80 14.08 -4.78 5.92
C PRO A 80 14.72 -4.46 4.56
N LEU A 81 15.04 -3.18 4.31
CA LEU A 81 15.84 -2.83 3.15
C LEU A 81 17.27 -3.35 3.34
N PRO A 82 17.83 -4.11 2.38
CA PRO A 82 19.23 -4.53 2.45
C PRO A 82 20.14 -3.30 2.52
N GLU A 83 21.36 -3.46 3.04
CA GLU A 83 22.30 -2.34 3.09
C GLU A 83 22.74 -1.91 1.67
N ARG A 84 22.87 -2.88 0.76
CA ARG A 84 23.29 -2.67 -0.64
C ARG A 84 22.51 -3.58 -1.60
N GLY A 85 22.19 -3.06 -2.77
CA GLY A 85 21.48 -3.80 -3.82
C GLY A 85 20.04 -4.18 -3.44
N THR A 86 19.51 -5.23 -4.08
CA THR A 86 18.12 -5.69 -3.84
C THR A 86 18.03 -7.20 -3.62
N ALA A 87 19.15 -7.84 -3.29
CA ALA A 87 19.19 -9.28 -3.04
C ALA A 87 18.21 -9.70 -1.94
N GLY A 88 17.45 -10.76 -2.21
CA GLY A 88 16.43 -11.31 -1.30
C GLY A 88 15.08 -10.59 -1.31
N LEU A 89 14.95 -9.41 -1.90
CA LEU A 89 13.64 -8.77 -2.10
C LEU A 89 12.91 -9.43 -3.30
N LEU A 90 11.61 -9.62 -3.15
CA LEU A 90 10.73 -10.06 -4.23
C LEU A 90 10.54 -8.93 -5.25
N ARG A 91 10.67 -9.23 -6.54
CA ARG A 91 10.40 -8.26 -7.62
C ARG A 91 8.93 -8.30 -8.02
N ALA A 92 8.41 -7.21 -8.58
CA ALA A 92 7.08 -7.19 -9.20
C ALA A 92 6.89 -8.28 -10.26
N SER A 93 7.96 -8.63 -10.99
CA SER A 93 7.97 -9.69 -12.01
C SER A 93 8.09 -11.11 -11.46
N ASP A 94 8.46 -11.28 -10.19
CA ASP A 94 8.52 -12.62 -9.59
C ASP A 94 7.13 -13.22 -9.53
N GLY A 95 7.01 -14.52 -9.68
CA GLY A 95 5.71 -15.19 -9.76
C GLY A 95 5.82 -16.70 -9.84
N THR A 96 4.68 -17.36 -9.75
CA THR A 96 4.54 -18.82 -9.91
C THR A 96 3.35 -19.12 -10.85
N GLY A 97 2.66 -20.25 -10.66
CA GLY A 97 1.47 -20.61 -11.43
C GLY A 97 0.32 -19.59 -11.37
N LEU A 98 0.37 -18.63 -10.44
CA LEU A 98 -0.55 -17.50 -10.33
C LEU A 98 -0.18 -16.29 -11.21
N GLY A 99 0.96 -16.33 -11.92
CA GLY A 99 1.50 -15.21 -12.69
C GLY A 99 2.44 -14.33 -11.85
N PRO A 100 2.96 -13.22 -12.42
CA PRO A 100 3.80 -12.26 -11.71
C PRO A 100 3.03 -11.61 -10.56
N LEU A 101 3.73 -11.16 -9.52
CA LEU A 101 3.11 -10.46 -8.39
C LEU A 101 2.37 -9.19 -8.84
N LEU A 102 2.94 -8.44 -9.76
CA LEU A 102 2.29 -7.31 -10.43
C LEU A 102 2.70 -7.37 -11.90
N PRO A 103 1.80 -7.65 -12.86
CA PRO A 103 2.21 -7.74 -14.25
C PRO A 103 2.59 -6.35 -14.79
N ARG A 104 3.53 -6.30 -15.73
CA ARG A 104 4.01 -5.03 -16.31
C ARG A 104 2.87 -4.19 -16.88
N GLU A 105 1.85 -4.81 -17.49
CA GLU A 105 0.70 -4.09 -18.05
C GLU A 105 -0.09 -3.30 -16.99
N ALA A 106 -0.21 -3.84 -15.77
CA ALA A 106 -0.86 -3.17 -14.65
C ALA A 106 -0.06 -1.96 -14.17
N PHE A 107 1.26 -2.00 -14.37
CA PHE A 107 2.15 -0.89 -14.07
C PHE A 107 2.18 0.16 -15.19
N SER A 108 2.34 -0.24 -16.45
CA SER A 108 2.59 0.69 -17.56
C SER A 108 1.33 1.28 -18.22
N GLY A 109 0.17 0.64 -18.07
CA GLY A 109 -1.06 1.04 -18.74
C GLY A 109 -1.90 2.01 -17.88
N PRO A 110 -2.56 1.52 -16.82
CA PRO A 110 -3.48 2.32 -16.02
C PRO A 110 -2.81 3.45 -15.22
N LEU A 111 -1.56 3.26 -14.80
CA LEU A 111 -0.83 4.23 -13.96
C LEU A 111 -0.22 5.39 -14.77
N GLY A 112 -0.36 5.37 -16.10
CA GLY A 112 0.38 6.27 -16.98
C GLY A 112 1.89 6.07 -16.82
N ARG A 113 2.70 6.87 -17.52
CA ARG A 113 4.18 6.86 -17.39
C ARG A 113 4.67 7.48 -16.07
N GLY A 114 3.82 7.53 -15.04
CA GLY A 114 3.99 8.31 -13.82
C GLY A 114 5.13 7.77 -12.95
N SER A 115 6.06 8.64 -12.64
CA SER A 115 7.28 8.34 -11.91
C SER A 115 6.99 7.95 -10.46
N LEU A 116 7.50 6.81 -9.97
CA LEU A 116 7.48 6.43 -8.55
C LEU A 116 8.53 7.19 -7.69
N ASP A 117 8.98 8.38 -8.11
CA ASP A 117 10.17 9.10 -7.61
C ASP A 117 11.53 8.50 -8.05
N PHE A 118 12.51 9.41 -8.21
CA PHE A 118 13.88 9.43 -8.69
C PHE A 118 14.07 9.49 -10.21
N GLU A 119 15.11 10.23 -10.62
CA GLU A 119 15.67 10.28 -11.99
C GLU A 119 15.96 8.88 -12.58
N HIS A 120 15.99 7.80 -11.77
CA HIS A 120 16.46 6.48 -12.19
C HIS A 120 15.71 5.24 -11.64
N THR A 121 14.64 5.36 -10.82
CA THR A 121 14.04 4.19 -10.11
C THR A 121 12.56 3.96 -10.36
N SER A 122 11.94 4.72 -11.25
CA SER A 122 10.53 4.60 -11.62
C SER A 122 10.24 3.51 -12.67
N THR A 123 11.16 2.56 -12.84
CA THR A 123 10.97 1.45 -13.79
C THR A 123 10.33 0.26 -13.11
N TYR A 124 9.57 -0.51 -13.88
CA TYR A 124 8.96 -1.75 -13.40
C TYR A 124 10.00 -2.75 -12.84
N GLU A 125 11.22 -2.73 -13.38
CA GLU A 125 12.33 -3.58 -12.92
C GLU A 125 12.86 -3.20 -11.54
N ALA A 126 12.70 -1.94 -11.14
CA ALA A 126 13.08 -1.44 -9.83
C ALA A 126 12.00 -1.69 -8.76
N LEU A 127 10.80 -2.13 -9.15
CA LEU A 127 9.72 -2.42 -8.20
C LEU A 127 10.00 -3.69 -7.40
N HIS A 128 10.16 -3.51 -6.09
CA HIS A 128 10.34 -4.59 -5.14
C HIS A 128 9.26 -4.55 -4.06
N LEU A 129 8.83 -5.72 -3.62
CA LEU A 129 7.91 -5.91 -2.51
C LEU A 129 8.63 -5.52 -1.21
N VAL A 130 8.11 -4.50 -0.54
CA VAL A 130 8.65 -4.01 0.75
C VAL A 130 7.73 -4.34 1.92
N GLY A 131 6.45 -4.62 1.66
CA GLY A 131 5.46 -4.88 2.71
C GLY A 131 4.37 -5.84 2.25
N VAL A 132 3.89 -6.68 3.18
CA VAL A 132 2.76 -7.59 3.00
C VAL A 132 1.85 -7.52 4.21
N ARG A 133 0.55 -7.44 4.00
CA ARG A 133 -0.47 -7.59 5.05
C ARG A 133 -1.50 -8.65 4.67
N LEU A 134 -1.84 -9.50 5.62
CA LEU A 134 -2.90 -10.50 5.50
C LEU A 134 -4.16 -9.89 6.10
N ASP A 135 -5.23 -9.73 5.33
CA ASP A 135 -6.47 -9.12 5.81
C ASP A 135 -7.61 -10.16 5.72
N PRO A 136 -8.04 -10.78 6.84
CA PRO A 136 -9.17 -11.72 6.79
C PRO A 136 -10.48 -11.04 6.39
N CYS A 137 -10.55 -9.72 6.55
CA CYS A 137 -11.70 -8.90 6.22
C CYS A 137 -11.30 -7.55 5.61
N GLY A 138 -11.08 -7.54 4.31
CA GLY A 138 -10.87 -6.33 3.52
C GLY A 138 -12.20 -5.74 3.04
N HIS A 139 -12.32 -4.41 3.12
CA HIS A 139 -13.37 -3.65 2.46
C HIS A 139 -12.74 -2.80 1.35
N ARG A 140 -13.17 -3.01 0.09
CA ARG A 140 -12.71 -2.24 -1.08
C ARG A 140 -13.68 -1.15 -1.52
N ALA A 141 -14.96 -1.28 -1.15
CA ALA A 141 -15.99 -0.29 -1.39
C ALA A 141 -16.94 -0.22 -0.19
N GLU A 142 -17.51 0.95 0.06
CA GLU A 142 -18.42 1.16 1.17
C GLU A 142 -19.64 0.24 1.06
N GLY A 143 -19.99 -0.43 2.16
CA GLY A 143 -21.08 -1.41 2.19
C GLY A 143 -20.80 -2.74 1.44
N ALA A 144 -19.63 -2.90 0.82
CA ALA A 144 -19.26 -4.17 0.20
C ALA A 144 -19.06 -5.27 1.26
N ALA A 145 -19.39 -6.50 0.86
CA ALA A 145 -19.11 -7.66 1.68
C ALA A 145 -17.62 -7.76 2.01
N CYS A 146 -17.34 -8.19 3.22
CA CYS A 146 -16.01 -8.53 3.69
C CYS A 146 -15.37 -9.61 2.81
N THR A 147 -14.19 -9.34 2.26
CA THR A 147 -13.43 -10.31 1.46
C THR A 147 -12.05 -10.52 2.07
N SER A 148 -11.63 -11.78 2.22
CA SER A 148 -10.26 -12.10 2.60
C SER A 148 -9.30 -11.73 1.48
N GLU A 149 -8.21 -11.04 1.84
CA GLU A 149 -7.24 -10.53 0.87
C GLU A 149 -5.83 -10.48 1.43
N VAL A 150 -4.85 -10.38 0.53
CA VAL A 150 -3.48 -9.98 0.87
C VAL A 150 -3.21 -8.62 0.25
N ARG A 151 -2.69 -7.67 1.02
CA ARG A 151 -2.25 -6.36 0.54
C ARG A 151 -0.73 -6.35 0.46
N ALA A 152 -0.20 -6.14 -0.73
CA ALA A 152 1.23 -5.97 -0.96
C ALA A 152 1.57 -4.51 -1.23
N VAL A 153 2.71 -4.06 -0.74
CA VAL A 153 3.28 -2.75 -1.02
C VAL A 153 4.56 -2.93 -1.82
N PHE A 154 4.59 -2.37 -3.02
CA PHE A 154 5.78 -2.27 -3.86
C PHE A 154 6.29 -0.84 -3.87
N GLN A 155 7.61 -0.68 -3.78
CA GLN A 155 8.27 0.60 -3.96
C GLN A 155 9.40 0.43 -4.99
N GLY A 156 9.77 1.52 -5.66
CA GLY A 156 11.01 1.57 -6.41
C GLY A 156 12.18 1.43 -5.43
N VAL A 157 13.04 0.43 -5.61
CA VAL A 157 14.18 0.18 -4.73
C VAL A 157 15.45 0.14 -5.56
N ALA A 158 16.41 1.01 -5.26
CA ALA A 158 17.68 1.09 -5.96
C ALA A 158 18.81 1.61 -5.06
N PRO A 159 20.08 1.37 -5.44
CA PRO A 159 21.20 2.00 -4.75
C PRO A 159 21.27 3.51 -5.01
N ASP A 160 21.64 4.28 -4.00
CA ASP A 160 22.05 5.68 -4.13
C ASP A 160 23.46 5.80 -4.76
N THR A 161 23.96 7.04 -4.88
CA THR A 161 25.30 7.33 -5.39
C THR A 161 26.44 6.73 -4.56
N LYS A 162 26.17 6.32 -3.32
CA LYS A 162 27.11 5.67 -2.39
C LYS A 162 26.90 4.16 -2.31
N GLY A 163 25.96 3.61 -3.09
CA GLY A 163 25.61 2.19 -3.13
C GLY A 163 24.66 1.72 -2.02
N ALA A 164 24.15 2.61 -1.17
CA ALA A 164 23.18 2.28 -0.14
C ALA A 164 21.80 2.11 -0.76
N THR A 165 21.07 1.05 -0.39
CA THR A 165 19.72 0.83 -0.93
C THR A 165 18.73 1.83 -0.36
N LEU A 166 18.00 2.52 -1.24
CA LEU A 166 16.91 3.44 -0.90
C LEU A 166 15.60 2.93 -1.51
N ALA A 167 14.48 3.22 -0.84
CA ALA A 167 13.15 3.16 -1.40
C ALA A 167 12.70 4.55 -1.88
N ALA A 168 12.00 4.58 -3.00
CA ALA A 168 11.46 5.79 -3.59
C ALA A 168 10.27 6.36 -2.79
N ASP A 169 10.03 7.67 -2.89
CA ASP A 169 8.88 8.38 -2.26
C ASP A 169 7.57 8.12 -3.03
N GLY A 170 7.34 6.86 -3.39
CA GLY A 170 6.26 6.44 -4.25
C GLY A 170 6.01 4.96 -4.04
N GLY A 171 4.80 4.52 -4.34
CA GLY A 171 4.48 3.11 -4.16
C GLY A 171 3.21 2.65 -4.85
N VAL A 172 3.17 1.34 -5.06
CA VAL A 172 2.05 0.61 -5.62
C VAL A 172 1.52 -0.33 -4.54
N HIS A 173 0.26 -0.19 -4.17
CA HIS A 173 -0.42 -1.19 -3.36
C HIS A 173 -1.20 -2.13 -4.28
N VAL A 174 -1.05 -3.42 -4.05
CA VAL A 174 -1.75 -4.47 -4.79
C VAL A 174 -2.58 -5.28 -3.81
N MET A 175 -3.89 -5.36 -4.04
CA MET A 175 -4.79 -6.21 -3.27
C MET A 175 -5.08 -7.48 -4.06
N TYR A 176 -4.80 -8.63 -3.45
CA TYR A 176 -5.08 -9.95 -4.01
C TYR A 176 -6.29 -10.57 -3.30
N ASP A 177 -7.28 -11.02 -4.06
CA ASP A 177 -8.32 -11.92 -3.56
C ASP A 177 -7.70 -13.27 -3.17
N VAL A 178 -7.67 -13.57 -1.87
CA VAL A 178 -7.15 -14.84 -1.35
C VAL A 178 -8.27 -15.54 -0.59
N PRO A 179 -8.67 -16.77 -0.99
CA PRO A 179 -9.73 -17.50 -0.27
C PRO A 179 -9.41 -17.62 1.22
N ALA A 180 -10.42 -17.46 2.09
CA ALA A 180 -10.22 -17.44 3.54
C ALA A 180 -9.46 -18.66 4.08
N GLY A 181 -9.73 -19.86 3.54
CA GLY A 181 -9.01 -21.08 3.93
C GLY A 181 -7.54 -21.06 3.55
N GLU A 182 -7.18 -20.47 2.41
CA GLU A 182 -5.79 -20.31 1.98
C GLU A 182 -5.08 -19.19 2.75
N LEU A 183 -5.80 -18.13 3.15
CA LEU A 183 -5.24 -17.10 4.01
C LEU A 183 -4.88 -17.65 5.41
N ASP A 184 -5.75 -18.49 5.98
CA ASP A 184 -5.46 -19.20 7.23
C ASP A 184 -4.25 -20.15 7.07
N GLU A 185 -4.16 -20.86 5.94
CA GLU A 185 -3.00 -21.71 5.61
C GLU A 185 -1.71 -20.89 5.51
N MET A 186 -1.73 -19.79 4.77
CA MET A 186 -0.60 -18.86 4.63
C MET A 186 -0.10 -18.41 6.01
N LEU A 187 -0.99 -18.02 6.92
CA LEU A 187 -0.58 -17.63 8.27
C LEU A 187 0.01 -18.81 9.06
N ARG A 188 -0.57 -20.02 8.97
CA ARG A 188 0.01 -21.21 9.62
C ARG A 188 1.41 -21.53 9.10
N GLU A 189 1.65 -21.38 7.80
CA GLU A 189 2.97 -21.56 7.20
C GLU A 189 3.97 -20.51 7.74
N ILE A 190 3.57 -19.23 7.84
CA ILE A 190 4.40 -18.15 8.39
C ILE A 190 4.76 -18.41 9.85
N LEU A 191 3.77 -18.77 10.67
CA LEU A 191 3.99 -19.06 12.09
C LEU A 191 4.86 -20.29 12.30
N THR A 192 4.73 -21.30 11.43
CA THR A 192 5.61 -22.48 11.42
C THR A 192 7.05 -22.09 11.10
N ALA A 193 7.25 -21.25 10.07
CA ALA A 193 8.57 -20.75 9.68
C ALA A 193 9.21 -19.88 10.78
N LYS A 194 8.40 -19.05 11.46
CA LYS A 194 8.81 -18.22 12.59
C LYS A 194 9.28 -19.09 13.76
N ARG A 195 8.51 -20.12 14.12
CA ARG A 195 8.88 -21.07 15.18
C ARG A 195 10.18 -21.80 14.86
N ALA A 196 10.34 -22.28 13.64
CA ALA A 196 11.58 -22.93 13.18
C ALA A 196 12.80 -21.99 13.24
N SER A 197 12.56 -20.68 13.26
CA SER A 197 13.57 -19.63 13.27
C SER A 197 13.89 -19.08 14.66
N GLY A 198 13.41 -19.75 15.72
CA GLY A 198 13.72 -19.41 17.12
C GLY A 198 12.74 -18.44 17.77
N ASP A 199 11.50 -18.38 17.27
CA ASP A 199 10.33 -17.64 17.80
C ASP A 199 10.67 -16.39 18.63
N THR A 200 10.66 -15.23 17.99
CA THR A 200 10.85 -13.96 18.69
C THR A 200 9.52 -13.48 19.26
N GLU A 201 9.52 -13.09 20.54
CA GLU A 201 8.38 -12.45 21.19
C GLU A 201 7.78 -11.32 20.34
N SER A 202 6.49 -11.02 20.56
CA SER A 202 5.82 -9.90 19.91
C SER A 202 6.61 -8.61 20.13
N ARG A 203 7.03 -7.98 19.03
CA ARG A 203 7.72 -6.69 19.05
C ARG A 203 6.82 -5.59 18.51
N GLU A 204 7.28 -4.36 18.72
CA GLU A 204 6.85 -3.19 17.98
C GLU A 204 6.71 -3.49 16.47
N LEU A 205 5.62 -3.02 15.85
CA LEU A 205 5.42 -3.18 14.41
C LEU A 205 6.48 -2.38 13.64
N GLY A 206 7.27 -3.06 12.82
CA GLY A 206 8.41 -2.51 12.10
C GLY A 206 8.99 -3.54 11.11
N PRO A 207 10.22 -3.34 10.62
CA PRO A 207 10.92 -4.38 9.86
C PRO A 207 10.91 -5.71 10.62
N HIS A 208 10.49 -6.79 9.97
CA HIS A 208 10.25 -8.06 10.64
C HIS A 208 11.52 -8.52 11.38
N PRO A 209 11.45 -8.84 12.69
CA PRO A 209 12.64 -9.03 13.52
C PRO A 209 13.51 -10.19 13.05
N ILE A 210 12.89 -11.29 12.61
CA ILE A 210 13.65 -12.45 12.09
C ILE A 210 14.30 -12.14 10.73
N LEU A 211 13.64 -11.37 9.85
CA LEU A 211 14.25 -10.94 8.58
C LEU A 211 15.43 -10.01 8.84
N THR A 212 15.32 -9.14 9.85
CA THR A 212 16.41 -8.25 10.26
C THR A 212 17.59 -9.04 10.81
N ALA A 213 17.32 -10.06 11.64
CA ALA A 213 18.36 -10.87 12.28
C ALA A 213 19.06 -11.84 11.32
N GLN A 214 18.31 -12.50 10.43
CA GLN A 214 18.85 -13.53 9.52
C GLN A 214 19.22 -12.99 8.14
N GLY A 215 18.78 -11.77 7.80
CA GLY A 215 18.80 -11.25 6.44
C GLY A 215 17.70 -11.88 5.56
N LEU A 216 17.44 -11.22 4.42
CA LEU A 216 16.43 -11.65 3.45
C LEU A 216 16.76 -13.00 2.79
N GLU A 217 18.05 -13.33 2.69
CA GLU A 217 18.56 -14.60 2.16
C GLU A 217 18.69 -15.71 3.22
N GLY A 218 18.34 -15.41 4.47
CA GLY A 218 18.29 -16.37 5.57
C GLY A 218 17.18 -17.40 5.38
N ALA A 219 17.16 -18.42 6.25
CA ALA A 219 16.19 -19.51 6.17
C ALA A 219 14.74 -19.01 6.24
N PHE A 220 14.44 -18.10 7.18
CA PHE A 220 13.10 -17.51 7.29
C PHE A 220 12.73 -16.69 6.05
N GLY A 221 13.63 -15.86 5.53
CA GLY A 221 13.38 -15.01 4.36
C GLY A 221 13.08 -15.81 3.10
N LYS A 222 13.85 -16.88 2.85
CA LYS A 222 13.61 -17.81 1.73
C LYS A 222 12.28 -18.54 1.84
N THR A 223 11.94 -19.02 3.04
CA THR A 223 10.65 -19.69 3.28
C THR A 223 9.49 -18.71 3.11
N LEU A 224 9.58 -17.52 3.69
CA LEU A 224 8.55 -16.48 3.56
C LEU A 224 8.35 -16.08 2.09
N ARG A 225 9.43 -15.92 1.32
CA ARG A 225 9.37 -15.67 -0.13
C ARG A 225 8.55 -16.76 -0.85
N ALA A 226 8.82 -18.03 -0.54
CA ALA A 226 8.12 -19.15 -1.14
C ALA A 226 6.63 -19.20 -0.74
N ILE A 227 6.30 -18.85 0.52
CA ILE A 227 4.92 -18.73 1.00
C ILE A 227 4.18 -17.64 0.21
N VAL A 228 4.71 -16.42 0.15
CA VAL A 228 4.09 -15.31 -0.57
C VAL A 228 3.83 -15.69 -2.03
N LEU A 229 4.86 -16.19 -2.73
CA LEU A 229 4.76 -16.57 -4.15
C LEU A 229 3.78 -17.72 -4.45
N ARG A 230 3.38 -18.49 -3.44
CA ARG A 230 2.39 -19.57 -3.58
C ARG A 230 0.96 -19.05 -3.53
N HIS A 231 0.71 -18.06 -2.68
CA HIS A 231 -0.65 -17.58 -2.36
C HIS A 231 -1.07 -16.34 -3.14
N VAL A 232 -0.11 -15.56 -3.66
CA VAL A 232 -0.39 -14.33 -4.41
C VAL A 232 0.26 -14.31 -5.79
N GLY A 233 -0.33 -13.55 -6.69
CA GLY A 233 0.10 -13.41 -8.08
C GLY A 233 -1.01 -12.79 -8.93
N GLU A 234 -0.67 -12.48 -10.18
CA GLU A 234 -1.50 -11.75 -11.13
C GLU A 234 -2.95 -12.22 -11.12
N LYS A 235 -3.21 -13.53 -11.26
CA LYS A 235 -4.56 -14.10 -11.36
C LYS A 235 -5.48 -13.76 -10.19
N ARG A 236 -4.92 -13.30 -9.07
CA ARG A 236 -5.65 -12.91 -7.85
C ARG A 236 -5.75 -11.41 -7.66
N ILE A 237 -5.09 -10.58 -8.46
CA ILE A 237 -5.15 -9.13 -8.33
C ILE A 237 -6.61 -8.68 -8.51
N ALA A 238 -7.15 -8.05 -7.47
CA ALA A 238 -8.47 -7.46 -7.44
C ALA A 238 -8.40 -5.95 -7.65
N ARG A 239 -7.36 -5.30 -7.12
CA ARG A 239 -7.15 -3.86 -7.20
C ARG A 239 -5.67 -3.52 -7.15
N VAL A 240 -5.32 -2.46 -7.87
CA VAL A 240 -4.02 -1.79 -7.80
C VAL A 240 -4.30 -0.32 -7.47
N THR A 241 -3.59 0.22 -6.49
CA THR A 241 -3.60 1.65 -6.19
C THR A 241 -2.19 2.19 -6.21
N THR A 242 -1.99 3.40 -6.70
CA THR A 242 -0.69 4.09 -6.57
C THR A 242 -0.79 5.28 -5.66
N PHE A 243 0.36 5.67 -5.13
CA PHE A 243 0.65 7.06 -4.81
C PHE A 243 1.96 7.39 -5.52
N ASP A 244 1.86 8.20 -6.58
CA ASP A 244 2.98 8.53 -7.45
C ASP A 244 3.49 9.92 -7.09
N HIS A 245 4.77 10.03 -6.75
CA HIS A 245 5.39 11.31 -6.45
C HIS A 245 5.90 11.97 -7.74
N ASN A 246 5.23 13.04 -8.10
CA ASN A 246 5.45 13.85 -9.27
C ASN A 246 6.14 15.15 -8.85
N PHE A 247 7.42 15.32 -9.22
CA PHE A 247 8.06 16.62 -9.23
C PHE A 247 7.51 17.42 -10.41
N ALA A 248 6.51 18.26 -10.17
CA ALA A 248 6.19 19.30 -11.12
C ALA A 248 7.15 20.48 -10.91
N LEU A 249 7.43 21.25 -11.97
CA LEU A 249 8.32 22.43 -11.87
C LEU A 249 7.81 23.49 -10.89
N ASP A 250 6.52 23.43 -10.52
CA ASP A 250 5.82 24.33 -9.61
C ASP A 250 5.55 23.74 -8.21
N GLY A 251 5.96 22.50 -7.92
CA GLY A 251 5.87 21.94 -6.56
C GLY A 251 6.03 20.42 -6.45
N ASP A 252 6.17 19.95 -5.21
CA ASP A 252 6.11 18.53 -4.84
C ASP A 252 4.66 18.09 -4.79
N GLY A 253 4.32 16.97 -5.44
CA GLY A 253 2.95 16.49 -5.52
C GLY A 253 2.85 14.97 -5.57
N TRP A 254 1.95 14.41 -4.78
CA TRP A 254 1.64 12.98 -4.76
C TRP A 254 0.26 12.75 -5.39
N THR A 255 0.22 11.97 -6.45
CA THR A 255 -1.03 11.59 -7.11
C THR A 255 -1.41 10.17 -6.73
N PHE A 256 -2.54 10.04 -6.06
CA PHE A 256 -3.16 8.77 -5.76
C PHE A 256 -4.04 8.33 -6.93
N THR A 257 -4.01 7.05 -7.29
CA THR A 257 -4.94 6.46 -8.27
C THR A 257 -5.47 5.11 -7.81
N ILE A 258 -6.66 4.73 -8.28
CA ILE A 258 -7.26 3.41 -8.04
C ILE A 258 -7.62 2.76 -9.37
N HIS A 259 -7.24 1.48 -9.51
CA HIS A 259 -7.59 0.64 -10.63
C HIS A 259 -8.09 -0.72 -10.16
N ASP A 260 -9.35 -1.02 -10.46
CA ASP A 260 -9.97 -2.32 -10.18
C ASP A 260 -9.70 -3.29 -11.32
N ARG A 261 -9.50 -4.57 -11.00
CA ARG A 261 -9.43 -5.62 -12.02
C ARG A 261 -10.81 -6.23 -12.22
N VAL A 262 -11.44 -5.89 -13.35
CA VAL A 262 -12.77 -6.36 -13.73
C VAL A 262 -12.66 -7.14 -15.04
N ASN A 263 -13.11 -8.40 -15.03
CA ASN A 263 -13.04 -9.30 -16.20
C ASN A 263 -11.63 -9.39 -16.82
N GLY A 264 -10.61 -9.48 -15.96
CA GLY A 264 -9.21 -9.56 -16.36
C GLY A 264 -8.56 -8.23 -16.78
N LYS A 265 -9.33 -7.15 -16.93
CA LYS A 265 -8.82 -5.83 -17.33
C LYS A 265 -8.78 -4.87 -16.15
N TYR A 266 -7.79 -3.97 -16.16
CA TYR A 266 -7.71 -2.88 -15.20
C TYR A 266 -8.58 -1.72 -15.65
N VAL A 267 -9.50 -1.30 -14.80
CA VAL A 267 -10.41 -0.17 -15.03
C VAL A 267 -10.23 0.85 -13.92
N ALA A 268 -10.27 2.14 -14.25
CA ALA A 268 -10.19 3.20 -13.25
C ALA A 268 -11.32 3.04 -12.23
N GLY A 269 -10.96 2.87 -10.96
CA GLY A 269 -11.89 2.82 -9.83
C GLY A 269 -12.17 4.22 -9.29
N LYS A 270 -13.16 4.36 -8.42
CA LYS A 270 -13.44 5.63 -7.73
C LYS A 270 -12.76 5.65 -6.36
N ILE A 271 -12.15 6.78 -6.01
CA ILE A 271 -11.66 7.02 -4.65
C ILE A 271 -12.86 7.35 -3.75
N PRO A 272 -13.05 6.69 -2.59
CA PRO A 272 -14.20 6.98 -1.74
C PRO A 272 -14.30 8.46 -1.37
N GLY A 273 -15.52 8.98 -1.37
CA GLY A 273 -15.78 10.38 -1.08
C GLY A 273 -15.50 11.33 -2.25
N VAL A 274 -14.64 11.01 -3.22
CA VAL A 274 -14.41 11.87 -4.41
C VAL A 274 -14.92 11.17 -5.68
N GLU A 275 -15.69 11.85 -6.53
CA GLU A 275 -16.24 11.26 -7.77
C GLU A 275 -15.19 11.12 -8.91
N GLN A 276 -13.93 10.85 -8.55
CA GLN A 276 -12.78 10.78 -9.44
C GLN A 276 -11.89 9.58 -9.12
N SER A 277 -11.15 9.11 -10.11
CA SER A 277 -10.23 7.98 -10.01
C SER A 277 -8.83 8.35 -9.55
N GLY A 278 -8.56 9.64 -9.40
CA GLY A 278 -7.29 10.17 -8.93
C GLY A 278 -7.48 11.34 -7.99
N GLN A 279 -6.56 11.51 -7.05
CA GLN A 279 -6.53 12.60 -6.09
C GLN A 279 -5.09 13.05 -5.91
N THR A 280 -4.84 14.36 -5.88
CA THR A 280 -3.47 14.86 -5.71
C THR A 280 -3.33 15.57 -4.38
N VAL A 281 -2.20 15.37 -3.72
CA VAL A 281 -1.74 16.15 -2.57
C VAL A 281 -0.52 16.91 -3.04
N GLY A 282 -0.55 18.24 -3.00
CA GLY A 282 0.63 19.09 -3.21
C GLY A 282 1.25 19.47 -1.87
N GLY A 283 2.53 19.81 -1.82
CA GLY A 283 3.12 20.26 -0.57
C GLY A 283 4.59 20.62 -0.63
N THR A 284 5.14 20.84 0.56
CA THR A 284 6.59 20.96 0.75
C THR A 284 7.24 19.58 0.65
N PRO A 285 8.46 19.46 0.12
CA PRO A 285 9.14 18.17 0.08
C PRO A 285 9.29 17.52 1.45
N ALA A 286 9.13 16.20 1.49
CA ALA A 286 9.21 15.45 2.74
C ALA A 286 10.62 15.45 3.34
N ARG A 287 11.64 15.62 2.49
CA ARG A 287 13.05 15.56 2.88
C ARG A 287 13.48 16.81 3.66
N ALA A 288 14.17 16.56 4.77
CA ALA A 288 14.92 17.54 5.57
C ALA A 288 14.10 18.63 6.30
N LEU A 289 12.78 18.51 6.36
CA LEU A 289 11.92 19.46 7.05
C LEU A 289 11.23 18.84 8.27
N SER A 290 11.00 19.68 9.28
CA SER A 290 10.22 19.33 10.46
C SER A 290 8.71 19.47 10.20
N LEU A 291 7.87 18.86 11.04
CA LEU A 291 6.41 19.02 10.99
C LEU A 291 5.98 20.49 11.01
N ALA A 292 6.71 21.36 11.71
CA ALA A 292 6.43 22.80 11.77
C ALA A 292 6.70 23.54 10.45
N GLU A 293 7.57 23.00 9.61
CA GLU A 293 8.02 23.59 8.34
C GLU A 293 7.31 22.96 7.14
N THR A 294 6.75 21.77 7.30
CA THR A 294 6.05 21.08 6.21
C THR A 294 4.58 21.46 6.10
N SER A 295 4.05 21.43 4.88
CA SER A 295 2.62 21.59 4.61
C SER A 295 2.18 20.72 3.44
N ALA A 296 0.92 20.32 3.48
CA ALA A 296 0.26 19.56 2.43
C ALA A 296 -1.14 20.13 2.13
N GLU A 297 -1.51 20.14 0.86
CA GLU A 297 -2.79 20.63 0.34
C GLU A 297 -3.40 19.58 -0.57
N ALA A 298 -4.62 19.12 -0.24
CA ALA A 298 -5.36 18.25 -1.13
C ALA A 298 -5.93 19.06 -2.31
N LEU A 299 -5.52 18.72 -3.52
CA LEU A 299 -5.99 19.31 -4.77
C LEU A 299 -7.18 18.50 -5.31
N GLY A 300 -8.20 19.18 -5.84
CA GLY A 300 -9.40 18.53 -6.39
C GLY A 300 -10.66 18.62 -5.52
N GLY A 301 -10.62 19.42 -4.44
CA GLY A 301 -11.81 19.89 -3.74
C GLY A 301 -12.24 19.09 -2.51
N PRO A 302 -13.10 19.68 -1.65
CA PRO A 302 -13.48 19.10 -0.37
C PRO A 302 -14.65 18.13 -0.55
N SER A 303 -14.42 16.86 -0.27
CA SER A 303 -15.53 15.89 -0.17
C SER A 303 -15.38 14.88 0.97
N ALA A 304 -14.40 15.08 1.83
CA ALA A 304 -14.24 14.25 3.00
C ALA A 304 -15.26 14.61 4.07
N LYS A 305 -15.95 13.58 4.58
CA LYS A 305 -16.79 13.67 5.78
C LYS A 305 -15.98 14.17 6.98
N ASP A 306 -14.69 13.82 7.03
CA ASP A 306 -13.77 14.10 8.11
C ASP A 306 -12.51 14.81 7.59
N PRO A 307 -12.59 16.13 7.28
CA PRO A 307 -11.50 16.86 6.65
C PRO A 307 -10.36 17.14 7.63
N VAL A 308 -9.14 16.71 7.28
CA VAL A 308 -7.92 16.92 8.09
C VAL A 308 -7.06 18.10 7.60
N ALA A 309 -7.36 18.62 6.40
CA ALA A 309 -6.52 19.56 5.66
C ALA A 309 -6.13 20.82 6.45
N ALA A 310 -7.02 21.36 7.30
CA ALA A 310 -6.76 22.61 8.00
C ALA A 310 -5.53 22.56 8.94
N LEU A 311 -5.14 21.38 9.44
CA LEU A 311 -3.96 21.21 10.27
C LEU A 311 -2.68 21.01 9.47
N VAL A 312 -2.74 20.45 8.28
CA VAL A 312 -1.57 20.17 7.44
C VAL A 312 -1.31 21.27 6.42
N SER A 313 -2.28 22.16 6.17
CA SER A 313 -2.14 23.25 5.22
C SER A 313 -1.09 24.27 5.64
N SER A 314 -0.62 25.04 4.66
CA SER A 314 0.24 26.21 4.88
C SER A 314 -0.50 27.32 5.66
N ALA A 315 -1.82 27.40 5.49
CA ALA A 315 -2.70 28.39 6.13
C ALA A 315 -3.00 28.09 7.62
N ARG A 316 -2.56 26.95 8.16
CA ARG A 316 -2.84 26.53 9.55
C ARG A 316 -2.47 27.56 10.61
N ARG A 317 -1.44 28.39 10.36
CA ARG A 317 -0.94 29.40 11.31
C ARG A 317 -1.94 30.55 11.51
N GLU A 318 -2.81 30.77 10.54
CA GLU A 318 -3.82 31.84 10.54
C GLU A 318 -5.23 31.29 10.78
N ALA A 319 -5.38 29.96 10.85
CA ALA A 319 -6.68 29.32 11.00
C ALA A 319 -7.26 29.52 12.42
N PRO A 320 -8.59 29.68 12.56
CA PRO A 320 -9.23 29.74 13.86
C PRO A 320 -8.99 28.47 14.68
N ALA A 321 -8.80 28.60 16.00
CA ALA A 321 -8.58 27.45 16.90
C ALA A 321 -9.68 26.38 16.79
N ALA A 322 -10.95 26.79 16.63
CA ALA A 322 -12.07 25.86 16.45
C ALA A 322 -11.96 25.04 15.15
N THR A 323 -11.42 25.65 14.07
CA THR A 323 -11.19 24.95 12.81
C THR A 323 -10.08 23.92 12.96
N LEU A 324 -8.98 24.29 13.62
CA LEU A 324 -7.87 23.38 13.89
C LEU A 324 -8.32 22.21 14.79
N GLN A 325 -9.09 22.47 15.84
CA GLN A 325 -9.63 21.43 16.71
C GLN A 325 -10.54 20.46 15.94
N LYS A 326 -11.42 20.96 15.07
CA LYS A 326 -12.27 20.09 14.26
C LYS A 326 -11.46 19.17 13.34
N ALA A 327 -10.40 19.70 12.72
CA ALA A 327 -9.50 18.91 11.89
C ALA A 327 -8.73 17.85 12.70
N PHE A 328 -8.37 18.17 13.94
CA PHE A 328 -7.74 17.23 14.87
C PHE A 328 -8.68 16.08 15.21
N ASP A 329 -9.92 16.40 15.59
CA ASP A 329 -10.93 15.40 15.91
C ASP A 329 -11.24 14.52 14.68
N SER A 330 -11.24 15.10 13.48
CA SER A 330 -11.36 14.38 12.21
C SER A 330 -10.18 13.44 11.96
N ALA A 331 -8.95 13.89 12.21
CA ALA A 331 -7.76 13.04 12.07
C ALA A 331 -7.85 11.79 12.96
N LEU A 332 -8.23 11.98 14.23
CA LEU A 332 -8.43 10.87 15.16
C LEU A 332 -9.48 9.87 14.66
N ARG A 333 -10.63 10.36 14.13
CA ARG A 333 -11.64 9.47 13.53
C ARG A 333 -11.11 8.73 12.31
N VAL A 334 -10.37 9.38 11.43
CA VAL A 334 -9.80 8.76 10.22
C VAL A 334 -8.77 7.69 10.56
N GLU A 335 -8.00 7.88 11.64
CA GLU A 335 -7.01 6.90 12.13
C GLU A 335 -7.64 5.68 12.82
N ASP A 336 -8.88 5.79 13.31
CA ASP A 336 -9.59 4.69 13.96
C ASP A 336 -10.21 3.74 12.92
N PRO A 337 -9.72 2.49 12.82
CA PRO A 337 -10.21 1.52 11.84
C PRO A 337 -11.66 1.06 12.09
N SER A 338 -12.21 1.30 13.29
CA SER A 338 -13.62 1.03 13.59
C SER A 338 -14.57 2.11 13.05
N VAL A 339 -14.04 3.29 12.71
CA VAL A 339 -14.81 4.42 12.17
C VAL A 339 -14.65 4.53 10.66
N HIS A 340 -13.41 4.45 10.17
CA HIS A 340 -13.12 4.48 8.74
C HIS A 340 -12.32 3.25 8.31
N THR A 341 -12.58 2.81 7.08
CA THR A 341 -11.74 1.90 6.28
C THR A 341 -11.25 2.60 5.02
N ALA A 342 -10.29 2.00 4.31
CA ALA A 342 -9.85 2.47 2.98
C ALA A 342 -10.99 2.54 1.94
N ALA A 343 -12.16 1.94 2.23
CA ALA A 343 -13.36 2.00 1.41
C ALA A 343 -14.29 3.19 1.75
N SER A 344 -14.04 3.91 2.84
CA SER A 344 -14.95 4.94 3.38
C SER A 344 -14.29 6.32 3.58
N THR A 345 -13.01 6.44 3.23
CA THR A 345 -12.26 7.71 3.30
C THR A 345 -11.44 7.86 2.03
N ASP A 346 -11.25 9.10 1.59
CA ASP A 346 -10.40 9.40 0.43
C ASP A 346 -8.91 9.24 0.77
N CYS A 347 -8.08 9.13 -0.26
CA CYS A 347 -6.65 8.90 -0.10
C CYS A 347 -5.97 10.05 0.66
N ALA A 348 -6.25 11.30 0.32
CA ALA A 348 -5.60 12.44 0.96
C ALA A 348 -5.90 12.47 2.47
N ASN A 349 -7.15 12.33 2.90
CA ASN A 349 -7.47 12.33 4.33
C ASN A 349 -6.86 11.12 5.04
N CYS A 350 -6.92 9.93 4.44
CA CYS A 350 -6.30 8.73 5.02
C CYS A 350 -4.79 8.93 5.25
N HIS A 351 -4.08 9.46 4.26
CA HIS A 351 -2.63 9.59 4.29
C HIS A 351 -2.15 10.83 5.07
N LEU A 352 -2.95 11.88 5.19
CA LEU A 352 -2.62 13.11 5.92
C LEU A 352 -3.08 13.11 7.38
N ALA A 353 -3.99 12.21 7.77
CA ALA A 353 -4.58 12.20 9.11
C ALA A 353 -3.52 12.19 10.22
N GLU A 354 -2.49 11.36 10.08
CA GLU A 354 -1.46 11.31 11.12
C GLU A 354 -0.58 12.55 11.17
N GLY A 355 -0.27 13.15 10.01
CA GLY A 355 0.40 14.45 9.96
C GLY A 355 -0.42 15.52 10.69
N ALA A 356 -1.73 15.54 10.46
CA ALA A 356 -2.66 16.46 11.13
C ALA A 356 -2.70 16.21 12.64
N HIS A 357 -2.84 14.94 13.05
CA HIS A 357 -2.83 14.53 14.45
C HIS A 357 -1.53 14.99 15.14
N ARG A 358 -0.36 14.66 14.59
CA ARG A 358 0.93 15.06 15.17
C ARG A 358 1.09 16.57 15.25
N ILE A 359 0.72 17.32 14.21
CA ILE A 359 0.72 18.79 14.26
C ILE A 359 -0.17 19.31 15.39
N GLY A 360 -1.39 18.79 15.54
CA GLY A 360 -2.31 19.21 16.59
C GLY A 360 -1.72 19.01 17.99
N LYS A 361 -1.08 17.87 18.24
CA LYS A 361 -0.40 17.58 19.52
C LYS A 361 0.84 18.45 19.72
N GLU A 362 1.78 18.39 18.77
CA GLU A 362 3.12 18.94 18.94
C GLU A 362 3.15 20.47 18.84
N LEU A 363 2.33 21.07 17.96
CA LEU A 363 2.36 22.51 17.71
C LEU A 363 1.22 23.29 18.38
N PHE A 364 0.09 22.63 18.64
CA PHE A 364 -1.11 23.29 19.19
C PHE A 364 -1.54 22.75 20.55
N GLY A 365 -0.83 21.76 21.12
CA GLY A 365 -1.11 21.24 22.47
C GLY A 365 -2.46 20.55 22.61
N MET A 366 -3.02 20.02 21.52
CA MET A 366 -4.28 19.29 21.53
C MET A 366 -4.09 17.92 22.17
N ASN A 367 -5.13 17.44 22.85
CA ASN A 367 -5.09 16.16 23.58
C ASN A 367 -5.98 15.14 22.90
N GLU A 368 -5.48 13.91 22.77
CA GLU A 368 -6.30 12.76 22.40
C GLU A 368 -7.33 12.48 23.50
N PRO A 369 -8.53 12.00 23.15
CA PRO A 369 -9.46 11.48 24.13
C PRO A 369 -8.87 10.25 24.84
N ALA A 370 -9.24 10.06 26.11
CA ALA A 370 -8.78 8.92 26.88
C ALA A 370 -9.16 7.60 26.19
N GLY A 371 -8.18 6.71 25.98
CA GLY A 371 -8.41 5.43 25.32
C GLY A 371 -8.48 5.51 23.79
N PHE A 372 -8.00 6.60 23.18
CA PHE A 372 -7.72 6.61 21.74
C PHE A 372 -6.61 5.60 21.40
N LEU A 373 -6.94 4.59 20.60
CA LEU A 373 -6.04 3.54 20.07
C LEU A 373 -4.92 3.08 21.05
N PRO A 374 -5.24 2.67 22.29
CA PRO A 374 -4.24 2.39 23.30
C PRO A 374 -3.39 1.18 22.93
N GLY A 375 -2.07 1.32 23.02
CA GLY A 375 -1.14 0.20 23.02
C GLY A 375 -0.64 -0.28 21.65
N VAL A 376 -0.78 0.53 20.60
CA VAL A 376 -0.23 0.20 19.28
C VAL A 376 1.24 0.64 19.20
N SER A 377 2.17 -0.26 19.53
CA SER A 377 3.61 0.00 19.36
C SER A 377 4.01 -0.16 17.90
N ARG A 378 4.56 0.89 17.28
CA ARG A 378 5.08 0.87 15.90
C ARG A 378 6.32 1.74 15.76
N ARG A 379 7.25 1.29 14.90
CA ARG A 379 8.40 2.09 14.48
C ARG A 379 7.94 3.04 13.38
N ASP A 380 8.25 4.31 13.57
CA ASP A 380 7.96 5.35 12.60
C ASP A 380 8.94 6.51 12.73
N GLU A 381 9.62 6.79 11.62
CA GLU A 381 10.72 7.73 11.54
C GLU A 381 10.33 8.96 10.71
N ARG A 382 9.03 9.14 10.47
CA ARG A 382 8.49 10.31 9.79
C ARG A 382 8.78 11.61 10.54
N THR A 383 9.24 12.60 9.79
CA THR A 383 9.45 13.97 10.29
C THR A 383 8.60 15.01 9.54
N SER A 384 7.91 14.61 8.47
CA SER A 384 7.14 15.47 7.58
C SER A 384 5.69 15.00 7.43
N VAL A 385 4.76 15.94 7.23
CA VAL A 385 3.36 15.64 6.84
C VAL A 385 3.22 15.14 5.40
N THR A 386 4.22 15.37 4.56
CA THR A 386 4.26 14.92 3.17
C THR A 386 4.97 13.58 2.99
N ASN A 387 5.45 12.94 4.06
CA ASN A 387 5.71 11.51 4.00
C ASN A 387 4.37 10.77 4.08
N LEU A 388 3.80 10.49 2.91
CA LEU A 388 2.47 9.90 2.77
C LEU A 388 2.50 8.36 2.83
N HIS A 389 3.60 7.71 3.19
CA HIS A 389 3.64 6.25 3.23
C HIS A 389 2.81 5.69 4.38
N ALA A 390 1.80 4.87 4.06
CA ALA A 390 1.01 4.16 5.07
C ALA A 390 1.79 3.02 5.74
N PHE A 391 2.56 2.26 4.95
CA PHE A 391 3.37 1.13 5.38
C PHE A 391 4.52 0.90 4.38
N GLY A 392 5.73 1.32 4.72
CA GLY A 392 6.86 1.25 3.80
C GLY A 392 8.04 2.08 4.28
N TYR A 393 8.73 2.71 3.33
CA TYR A 393 9.93 3.51 3.59
C TYR A 393 9.88 4.83 2.84
N LEU A 394 10.44 5.88 3.43
CA LEU A 394 10.94 7.03 2.69
C LEU A 394 12.46 6.98 2.73
N ASP A 395 13.11 6.79 1.59
CA ASP A 395 14.53 6.47 1.50
C ASP A 395 14.88 5.21 2.32
N ARG A 396 15.43 5.35 3.53
CA ARG A 396 15.64 4.24 4.49
C ARG A 396 14.82 4.35 5.76
N SER A 397 14.11 5.46 5.93
CA SER A 397 13.33 5.74 7.13
C SER A 397 12.05 4.92 7.10
N VAL A 398 11.80 4.14 8.15
CA VAL A 398 10.58 3.35 8.29
C VAL A 398 9.39 4.29 8.43
N SER A 399 8.34 4.07 7.64
CA SER A 399 7.09 4.82 7.71
C SER A 399 5.92 3.87 7.88
N ILE A 400 5.34 3.86 9.07
CA ILE A 400 4.17 3.03 9.40
C ILE A 400 3.16 3.94 10.06
N THR A 401 1.99 4.11 9.45
CA THR A 401 0.93 4.95 10.02
C THR A 401 0.34 4.37 11.30
N LEU A 402 -0.14 5.24 12.19
CA LEU A 402 -0.88 4.82 13.39
C LEU A 402 -2.09 3.98 13.02
N ARG A 403 -2.83 4.40 11.99
CA ARG A 403 -3.94 3.64 11.42
C ARG A 403 -3.51 2.25 10.98
N THR A 404 -2.45 2.13 10.18
CA THR A 404 -2.00 0.81 9.71
C THR A 404 -1.66 -0.10 10.88
N ALA A 405 -0.98 0.43 11.89
CA ALA A 405 -0.63 -0.36 13.05
C ALA A 405 -1.85 -0.76 13.89
N ALA A 406 -2.88 0.09 13.99
CA ALA A 406 -4.15 -0.25 14.61
C ALA A 406 -4.89 -1.35 13.82
N GLU A 407 -4.95 -1.22 12.49
CA GLU A 407 -5.50 -2.25 11.60
C GLU A 407 -4.76 -3.58 11.77
N SER A 408 -3.42 -3.58 11.89
CA SER A 408 -2.63 -4.78 12.14
C SER A 408 -2.99 -5.49 13.44
N VAL A 409 -3.36 -4.75 14.50
CA VAL A 409 -3.82 -5.32 15.78
C VAL A 409 -5.16 -6.03 15.60
N ASP A 410 -6.11 -5.38 14.91
CA ASP A 410 -7.44 -5.96 14.68
C ASP A 410 -7.37 -7.19 13.77
N VAL A 411 -6.52 -7.14 12.74
CA VAL A 411 -6.20 -8.26 11.87
C VAL A 411 -5.60 -9.42 12.67
N ALA A 412 -4.57 -9.17 13.48
CA ALA A 412 -3.90 -10.21 14.26
C ALA A 412 -4.90 -10.93 15.18
N ARG A 413 -5.74 -10.15 15.90
CA ARG A 413 -6.82 -10.69 16.73
C ARG A 413 -7.87 -11.46 15.91
N GLY A 414 -8.21 -10.96 14.72
CA GLY A 414 -9.13 -11.61 13.80
C GLY A 414 -8.63 -12.99 13.38
N MET A 415 -7.38 -13.06 12.92
CA MET A 415 -6.74 -14.30 12.50
C MET A 415 -6.53 -15.27 13.68
N GLU A 416 -6.18 -14.79 14.87
CA GLU A 416 -6.06 -15.65 16.05
C GLU A 416 -7.39 -16.36 16.35
N ARG A 417 -8.52 -15.63 16.25
CA ARG A 417 -9.86 -16.24 16.42
C ARG A 417 -10.18 -17.28 15.36
N THR A 418 -9.82 -17.06 14.09
CA THR A 418 -10.07 -18.05 13.01
C THR A 418 -9.23 -19.30 13.19
N LEU A 419 -7.99 -19.16 13.68
CA LEU A 419 -7.09 -20.28 13.92
C LEU A 419 -7.50 -21.15 15.11
N VAL A 420 -8.07 -20.56 16.17
CA VAL A 420 -8.53 -21.29 17.37
C VAL A 420 -9.87 -22.00 17.15
N ALA A 421 -10.74 -21.47 16.29
CA ALA A 421 -12.05 -22.05 16.02
C ALA A 421 -12.04 -23.34 15.17
N LYS A 422 -10.88 -23.68 14.59
CA LYS A 422 -10.65 -24.87 13.76
C LYS A 422 -9.69 -25.82 14.45
#